data_AF-A0A7S1GQL0-F1
#
_entry.id   AF-A0A7S1GQL0-F1
#
_cell.length_a   1.000
_cell.length_b   1.000
_cell.length_c   1.000
_cell.angle_alpha   90.00
_cell.angle_beta   90.00
_cell.angle_gamma   90.00
#
_symmetry.space_group_name_H-M   'P 1'
#
loop_
_entity.id
_entity.type
_entity.pdbx_description
1 polymer ?
#
loop_
_entity_poly.entity_id
_entity_poly.type
_entity_poly.pdbx_seq_one_letter_code
_entity_poly.pdbx_strand_id
1 'polypeptide(L)'
;TVVTQLEGDREKITTAIVTGITLPFIMFLTWNAVILGNVLSMDTTTTSLDSSLSDPVALLQQSSEGSGQILSTLVGCFSELALITSLIGFVFGLIDALTDVAGLPVEGPAFKKWKPALFAGVFLPPLALSVGNPDIFYRALDYGGAFGVSTLFLLLPPIMVWKQRYGDDQAPLTTKPMVPFGKLTLASMGVAAGTLIAEQALEKFGFAELFSNL
;
A
#
# COMPACT_ATOMS: atom_id res chain seq x y z
N THR A 1 -20.92 -2.23 8.15
CA THR A 1 -19.81 -1.56 7.44
C THR A 1 -19.80 -0.08 7.82
N VAL A 2 -18.70 0.65 7.61
CA VAL A 2 -18.57 2.08 7.98
C VAL A 2 -19.73 2.94 7.44
N VAL A 3 -20.28 2.58 6.27
CA VAL A 3 -21.47 3.21 5.67
C VAL A 3 -22.74 3.03 6.52
N THR A 4 -22.91 1.87 7.17
CA THR A 4 -24.02 1.60 8.10
C THR A 4 -23.85 2.36 9.42
N GLN A 5 -22.61 2.58 9.86
CA GLN A 5 -22.30 3.36 11.06
C GLN A 5 -22.45 4.88 10.82
N LEU A 6 -22.38 5.35 9.57
CA LEU A 6 -22.57 6.74 9.18
C LEU A 6 -23.99 7.04 8.67
N GLU A 7 -24.97 6.18 9.01
CA GLU A 7 -26.40 6.35 8.69
C GLU A 7 -26.72 6.50 7.19
N GLY A 8 -25.76 6.18 6.31
CA GLY A 8 -25.89 6.43 4.86
C GLY A 8 -25.87 7.91 4.46
N ASP A 9 -25.47 8.82 5.35
CA ASP A 9 -25.38 10.25 5.05
C ASP A 9 -24.15 10.57 4.20
N ARG A 10 -24.41 11.07 2.99
CA ARG A 10 -23.41 11.38 1.97
C ARG A 10 -22.40 12.43 2.43
N GLU A 11 -22.83 13.46 3.15
CA GLU A 11 -21.95 14.55 3.56
C GLU A 11 -20.99 14.09 4.66
N LYS A 12 -21.50 13.28 5.61
CA LYS A 12 -20.69 12.67 6.67
C LYS A 12 -19.66 11.70 6.09
N ILE A 13 -20.04 10.85 5.12
CA ILE A 13 -19.13 9.91 4.47
C ILE A 13 -18.02 10.65 3.71
N THR A 14 -18.39 11.66 2.92
CA THR A 14 -17.40 12.44 2.14
C THR A 14 -16.44 13.18 3.05
N THR A 15 -16.95 13.80 4.12
CA THR A 15 -16.13 14.51 5.11
C THR A 15 -15.19 13.56 5.85
N ALA A 16 -15.67 12.38 6.25
CA ALA A 16 -14.84 11.36 6.90
C ALA A 16 -13.69 10.89 5.98
N ILE A 17 -13.97 10.66 4.69
CA ILE A 17 -12.95 10.27 3.71
C ILE A 17 -11.93 11.39 3.51
N VAL A 18 -12.39 12.62 3.27
CA VAL A 18 -11.49 13.78 3.05
C VAL A 18 -10.62 14.02 4.28
N THR A 19 -11.20 13.97 5.47
CA THR A 19 -10.45 14.16 6.73
C THR A 19 -9.46 13.01 6.95
N GLY A 20 -9.87 11.77 6.66
CA GLY A 20 -9.03 10.58 6.76
C GLY A 20 -7.85 10.58 5.81
N ILE A 21 -7.96 11.19 4.62
CA ILE A 21 -6.85 11.33 3.65
C ILE A 21 -5.96 12.53 4.01
N THR A 22 -6.56 13.62 4.50
CA THR A 22 -5.83 14.85 4.84
C THR A 22 -4.80 14.61 5.94
N LEU A 23 -5.12 13.77 6.94
CA LEU A 23 -4.24 13.52 8.07
C LEU A 23 -2.93 12.80 7.67
N PRO A 24 -2.94 11.62 7.00
CA PRO A 24 -1.73 11.01 6.47
C PRO A 24 -0.97 11.93 5.50
N PHE A 25 -1.68 12.69 4.66
CA PHE A 25 -1.06 13.59 3.71
C PHE A 25 -0.20 14.68 4.39
N ILE A 26 -0.72 15.34 5.42
CA ILE A 26 0.03 16.34 6.18
C ILE A 26 1.22 15.71 6.90
N MET A 27 1.04 14.51 7.47
CA MET A 27 2.11 13.78 8.14
C MET A 27 3.25 13.42 7.16
N PHE A 28 2.92 12.92 5.96
CA PHE A 28 3.90 12.65 4.91
C PHE A 28 4.60 13.91 4.41
N LEU A 29 3.89 15.02 4.22
CA LEU A 29 4.52 16.29 3.81
C LEU A 29 5.50 16.80 4.87
N THR A 30 5.10 16.74 6.14
CA THR A 30 5.93 17.17 7.27
C THR A 30 7.18 16.29 7.35
N TRP A 31 7.03 14.97 7.23
CA TRP A 31 8.15 14.04 7.19
C TRP A 31 9.13 14.34 6.05
N ASN A 32 8.63 14.47 4.81
CA ASN A 32 9.48 14.79 3.66
C ASN A 32 10.21 16.13 3.82
N ALA A 33 9.54 17.15 4.36
CA ALA A 33 10.16 18.46 4.64
C ALA A 33 11.30 18.35 5.66
N VAL A 34 11.12 17.53 6.71
CA VAL A 34 12.18 17.26 7.71
C VAL A 34 13.36 16.54 7.08
N ILE A 35 13.13 15.51 6.27
CA ILE A 35 14.22 14.76 5.62
C ILE A 35 15.00 15.66 4.65
N LEU A 36 14.31 16.34 3.75
CA LEU A 36 14.95 17.24 2.77
C LEU A 36 15.66 18.41 3.46
N GLY A 37 15.08 18.97 4.53
CA GLY A 37 15.70 20.03 5.32
C GLY A 37 17.01 19.58 5.99
N ASN A 38 17.06 18.36 6.52
CA ASN A 38 18.28 17.81 7.13
C ASN A 38 19.37 17.51 6.08
N VAL A 39 19.00 16.99 4.91
CA VAL A 39 19.95 16.71 3.82
C VAL A 39 20.55 18.00 3.25
N LEU A 40 19.74 19.06 3.09
CA LEU A 40 20.20 20.36 2.59
C LEU A 40 21.06 21.15 3.60
N SER A 41 20.90 20.88 4.89
CA SER A 41 21.69 21.52 5.96
C SER A 41 23.07 20.88 6.14
N MET A 42 23.29 19.68 5.58
CA MET A 42 24.58 19.01 5.56
C MET A 42 25.46 19.70 4.51
N ASP A 43 26.53 20.36 4.96
CA ASP A 43 27.38 21.20 4.11
C ASP A 43 27.89 20.44 2.86
N THR A 44 27.68 21.04 1.68
CA THR A 44 27.97 20.51 0.34
C THR A 44 29.48 20.36 0.07
N THR A 45 30.32 20.56 1.08
CA THR A 45 31.78 20.58 1.00
C THR A 45 32.45 19.24 1.33
N THR A 46 31.72 18.27 1.89
CA THR A 46 32.26 16.92 2.12
C THR A 46 31.78 15.96 1.04
N THR A 47 32.64 15.75 0.05
CA THR A 47 32.51 14.77 -1.02
C THR A 47 32.57 13.34 -0.46
N SER A 48 31.48 12.90 0.15
CA SER A 48 31.16 11.48 0.34
C SER A 48 29.67 11.39 0.67
N LEU A 49 28.84 11.36 -0.38
CA LEU A 49 27.44 10.89 -0.36
C LEU A 49 27.40 9.38 -0.07
N ASP A 50 28.22 8.91 0.87
CA ASP A 50 28.59 7.53 1.05
C ASP A 50 27.88 7.02 2.29
N SER A 51 26.83 6.21 2.05
CA SER A 51 26.15 5.32 3.01
C SER A 51 25.49 5.91 4.28
N SER A 52 25.82 7.13 4.72
CA SER A 52 25.28 7.76 5.94
C SER A 52 23.92 8.46 5.74
N LEU A 53 23.53 8.70 4.48
CA LEU A 53 22.19 9.17 4.10
C LEU A 53 21.13 8.06 4.16
N SER A 54 21.55 6.81 4.34
CA SER A 54 20.66 5.64 4.23
C SER A 54 19.68 5.51 5.40
N ASP A 55 20.01 6.10 6.57
CA ASP A 55 19.15 6.05 7.75
C ASP A 55 18.90 7.47 8.30
N PRO A 56 17.82 8.13 7.85
CA PRO A 56 17.43 9.45 8.36
C PRO A 56 17.13 9.45 9.85
N VAL A 57 16.79 8.29 10.44
CA VAL A 57 16.56 8.17 11.88
C VAL A 57 17.90 8.17 12.63
N ALA A 58 18.93 7.52 12.09
CA ALA A 58 20.27 7.55 12.67
C ALA A 58 20.89 8.96 12.67
N LEU A 59 20.64 9.74 11.62
CA LEU A 59 21.07 11.14 11.53
C LEU A 59 20.43 12.01 12.62
N LEU A 60 19.13 11.83 12.90
CA LEU A 60 18.42 12.53 13.98
C LEU A 60 18.88 12.08 15.38
N GLN A 61 19.33 10.83 15.51
CA GLN A 61 19.85 10.30 16.77
C GLN A 61 21.27 10.82 17.08
N GLN A 62 22.09 11.12 16.07
CA GLN A 62 23.45 11.65 16.24
C GLN A 62 23.48 13.14 16.59
N SER A 63 22.52 13.94 16.11
CA SER A 63 22.43 15.39 16.42
C SER A 63 22.01 15.71 17.86
N SER A 64 21.68 14.70 18.67
CA SER A 64 21.20 14.82 20.04
C SER A 64 22.36 14.71 21.04
N GLU A 65 23.18 15.75 21.14
CA GLU A 65 24.26 15.87 22.14
C GLU A 65 23.68 15.87 23.57
N GLY A 66 23.75 14.72 24.28
CA GLY A 66 23.55 14.63 25.74
C GLY A 66 22.48 13.65 26.24
N SER A 67 21.46 13.31 25.44
CA SER A 67 20.39 12.36 25.81
C SER A 67 20.10 11.29 24.73
N GLY A 68 20.91 11.25 23.66
CA GLY A 68 20.66 10.47 22.45
C GLY A 68 20.56 8.96 22.63
N GLN A 69 21.27 8.36 23.60
CA GLN A 69 21.28 6.91 23.80
C GLN A 69 19.91 6.36 24.25
N ILE A 70 19.24 7.06 25.18
CA ILE A 70 17.95 6.62 25.73
C ILE A 70 16.86 6.83 24.68
N LEU A 71 16.90 7.97 23.98
CA LEU A 71 15.95 8.27 22.90
C LEU A 71 16.08 7.26 21.74
N SER A 72 17.31 6.95 21.32
CA SER A 72 17.57 5.93 20.29
C SER A 72 17.01 4.56 20.69
N THR A 73 17.26 4.13 21.93
CA THR A 73 16.77 2.83 22.42
C THR A 73 15.23 2.78 22.48
N LEU A 74 14.58 3.84 22.94
CA LEU A 74 13.11 3.92 22.99
C LEU A 74 12.49 3.93 21.59
N VAL A 75 13.06 4.70 20.66
CA VAL A 75 12.60 4.77 19.27
C VAL A 75 12.78 3.42 18.58
N GLY A 76 13.91 2.74 18.79
CA GLY A 76 14.16 1.39 18.27
C GLY A 76 13.13 0.39 18.77
N CYS A 77 12.93 0.30 20.09
CA CYS A 77 11.96 -0.61 20.71
C CYS A 77 10.52 -0.31 20.24
N PHE A 78 10.14 0.97 20.17
CA PHE A 78 8.84 1.36 19.65
C PHE A 78 8.66 0.97 18.19
N SER A 79 9.69 1.15 17.35
CA SER A 79 9.65 0.79 15.93
C SER A 79 9.52 -0.71 15.72
N GLU A 80 10.26 -1.52 16.48
CA GLU A 80 10.14 -2.98 16.44
C GLU A 80 8.74 -3.45 16.87
N LEU A 81 8.19 -2.90 17.95
CA LEU A 81 6.83 -3.20 18.39
C LEU A 81 5.78 -2.75 17.37
N ALA A 82 5.95 -1.57 16.77
CA ALA A 82 5.07 -1.07 15.71
C ALA A 82 5.12 -1.97 14.46
N LEU A 83 6.31 -2.47 14.09
CA LEU A 83 6.48 -3.42 12.98
C LEU A 83 5.81 -4.77 13.29
N ILE A 84 6.00 -5.33 14.48
CA ILE A 84 5.37 -6.59 14.89
C ILE A 84 3.85 -6.46 14.87
N THR A 85 3.30 -5.38 15.44
CA THR A 85 1.85 -5.16 15.47
C THR A 85 1.25 -4.95 14.07
N SER A 86 1.93 -4.21 13.20
CA SER A 86 1.54 -4.05 11.80
C SER A 86 1.59 -5.38 11.03
N LEU A 87 2.65 -6.17 11.24
CA LEU A 87 2.81 -7.48 10.61
C LEU A 87 1.69 -8.46 11.00
N ILE A 88 1.26 -8.46 12.26
CA ILE A 88 0.16 -9.31 12.72
C ILE A 88 -1.13 -9.00 11.96
N GLY A 89 -1.46 -7.71 11.81
CA GLY A 89 -2.64 -7.28 11.04
C GLY A 89 -2.55 -7.70 9.56
N PHE A 90 -1.37 -7.54 8.96
CA PHE A 90 -1.11 -7.95 7.58
C PHE A 90 -1.27 -9.47 7.39
N VAL A 91 -0.71 -10.28 8.29
CA VAL A 91 -0.80 -11.75 8.23
C VAL A 91 -2.24 -12.22 8.32
N PHE A 92 -3.04 -11.66 9.23
CA PHE A 92 -4.46 -12.02 9.32
C PHE A 92 -5.22 -11.64 8.04
N GLY A 93 -5.00 -10.43 7.52
CA GLY A 93 -5.60 -10.00 6.26
C GLY A 93 -5.22 -10.90 5.08
N LEU A 94 -3.97 -11.37 5.01
CA LEU A 94 -3.52 -12.25 3.92
C LEU A 94 -4.04 -13.69 4.08
N ILE A 95 -4.14 -14.20 5.32
CA ILE A 95 -4.76 -15.51 5.58
C ILE A 95 -6.21 -15.49 5.12
N ASP A 96 -6.96 -14.45 5.50
CA ASP A 96 -8.37 -14.31 5.12
C ASP A 96 -8.52 -14.22 3.59
N ALA A 97 -7.67 -13.42 2.94
CA ALA A 97 -7.65 -13.33 1.47
C ALA A 97 -7.29 -14.67 0.80
N LEU A 98 -6.32 -15.42 1.33
CA LEU A 98 -5.97 -16.74 0.81
C LEU A 98 -7.08 -17.76 1.03
N THR A 99 -7.78 -17.73 2.17
CA THR A 99 -8.92 -18.62 2.41
C THR A 99 -10.08 -18.32 1.47
N ASP A 100 -10.34 -17.04 1.18
CA ASP A 100 -11.36 -16.61 0.23
C ASP A 100 -11.01 -17.06 -1.20
N VAL A 101 -9.76 -16.89 -1.63
CA VAL A 101 -9.29 -17.33 -2.96
C VAL A 101 -9.29 -18.86 -3.09
N ALA A 102 -8.92 -19.58 -2.03
CA ALA A 102 -8.90 -21.04 -2.01
C ALA A 102 -10.28 -21.67 -1.78
N GLY A 103 -11.32 -20.88 -1.49
CA GLY A 103 -12.66 -21.36 -1.16
C GLY A 103 -12.72 -22.24 0.09
N LEU A 104 -11.79 -22.02 1.04
CA LEU A 104 -11.68 -22.83 2.25
C LEU A 104 -12.62 -22.31 3.34
N PRO A 105 -13.24 -23.19 4.14
CA PRO A 105 -14.06 -22.76 5.26
C PRO A 105 -13.20 -22.08 6.34
N VAL A 106 -13.60 -20.86 6.71
CA VAL A 106 -12.93 -19.99 7.70
C VAL A 106 -13.04 -20.56 9.12
N GLU A 107 -14.00 -21.44 9.38
CA GLU A 107 -14.24 -22.05 10.70
C GLU A 107 -14.37 -23.57 10.64
N GLY A 108 -13.82 -24.26 11.65
CA GLY A 108 -14.00 -25.70 11.87
C GLY A 108 -12.71 -26.51 12.04
N PRO A 109 -12.83 -27.84 12.28
CA PRO A 109 -11.67 -28.73 12.47
C PRO A 109 -10.80 -28.84 11.21
N ALA A 110 -11.37 -28.61 10.02
CA ALA A 110 -10.64 -28.53 8.77
C ALA A 110 -9.69 -27.31 8.72
N PHE A 111 -10.13 -26.14 9.22
CA PHE A 111 -9.30 -24.94 9.28
C PHE A 111 -8.04 -25.16 10.12
N LYS A 112 -8.15 -25.88 11.25
CA LYS A 112 -7.00 -26.19 12.13
C LYS A 112 -5.93 -27.04 11.44
N LYS A 113 -6.32 -27.87 10.46
CA LYS A 113 -5.40 -28.69 9.65
C LYS A 113 -4.67 -27.87 8.57
N TRP A 114 -5.35 -26.92 7.95
CA TRP A 114 -4.78 -26.07 6.89
C TRP A 114 -4.08 -24.82 7.40
N LYS A 115 -4.34 -24.42 8.66
CA LYS A 115 -3.68 -23.29 9.33
C LYS A 115 -2.15 -23.26 9.13
N PRO A 116 -1.37 -24.32 9.44
CA PRO A 116 0.08 -24.28 9.21
C PRO A 116 0.46 -24.11 7.73
N ALA A 117 -0.33 -24.66 6.80
CA ALA A 117 -0.10 -24.49 5.36
C ALA A 117 -0.40 -23.06 4.89
N LEU A 118 -1.43 -22.41 5.44
CA LEU A 118 -1.73 -20.99 5.18
C LEU A 118 -0.63 -20.08 5.71
N PHE A 119 -0.19 -20.29 6.96
CA PHE A 119 0.95 -19.55 7.52
C PHE A 119 2.23 -19.76 6.72
N ALA A 120 2.51 -21.00 6.28
CA ALA A 120 3.60 -21.27 5.37
C ALA A 120 3.40 -20.53 4.03
N GLY A 121 2.19 -20.51 3.46
CA GLY A 121 1.88 -19.77 2.23
C GLY A 121 2.11 -18.26 2.36
N VAL A 122 1.89 -17.68 3.54
CA VAL A 122 2.12 -16.25 3.81
C VAL A 122 3.61 -15.93 3.99
N PHE A 123 4.34 -16.74 4.76
CA PHE A 123 5.72 -16.42 5.14
C PHE A 123 6.79 -17.02 4.22
N LEU A 124 6.55 -18.20 3.66
CA LEU A 124 7.54 -18.95 2.90
C LEU A 124 7.92 -18.24 1.59
N PRO A 125 7.00 -17.67 0.79
CA PRO A 125 7.39 -16.94 -0.42
C PRO A 125 8.21 -15.68 -0.11
N PRO A 126 7.79 -14.77 0.80
CA PRO A 126 8.62 -13.62 1.17
C PRO A 126 9.99 -14.02 1.75
N LEU A 127 10.05 -15.07 2.58
CA LEU A 127 11.30 -15.54 3.19
C LEU A 127 12.24 -16.14 2.14
N ALA A 128 11.74 -17.00 1.24
CA ALA A 128 12.52 -17.59 0.17
C ALA A 128 13.10 -16.52 -0.79
N LEU A 129 12.30 -15.51 -1.12
CA LEU A 129 12.75 -14.39 -1.96
C LEU A 129 13.79 -13.53 -1.23
N SER A 130 13.58 -13.26 0.06
CA SER A 130 14.48 -12.45 0.88
C SER A 130 15.88 -13.06 1.01
N VAL A 131 15.97 -14.39 1.18
CA VAL A 131 17.27 -15.10 1.24
C VAL A 131 17.98 -15.11 -0.12
N GLY A 132 17.21 -15.14 -1.22
CA GLY A 132 17.77 -15.23 -2.56
C GLY A 132 18.40 -13.93 -3.07
N ASN A 133 17.79 -12.77 -2.78
CA ASN A 133 18.29 -11.47 -3.25
C ASN A 133 17.89 -10.34 -2.27
N PRO A 134 18.85 -9.60 -1.69
CA PRO A 134 18.55 -8.52 -0.75
C PRO A 134 17.80 -7.34 -1.39
N ASP A 135 17.97 -7.11 -2.70
CA ASP A 135 17.30 -6.02 -3.43
C ASP A 135 15.89 -6.39 -3.94
N ILE A 136 15.42 -7.62 -3.69
CA ILE A 136 14.13 -8.08 -4.21
C ILE A 136 12.96 -7.30 -3.61
N PHE A 137 13.11 -6.76 -2.39
CA PHE A 137 12.06 -6.03 -1.70
C PHE A 137 11.64 -4.78 -2.47
N TYR A 138 12.61 -3.95 -2.88
CA TYR A 138 12.33 -2.72 -3.63
C TYR A 138 11.70 -3.01 -4.98
N ARG A 139 12.18 -4.03 -5.69
CA ARG A 139 11.60 -4.48 -6.95
C ARG A 139 10.17 -4.97 -6.73
N ALA A 140 9.94 -5.85 -5.76
CA ALA A 140 8.61 -6.38 -5.46
C ALA A 140 7.63 -5.28 -5.05
N LEU A 141 8.08 -4.27 -4.29
CA LEU A 141 7.27 -3.12 -3.90
C LEU A 141 6.90 -2.29 -5.13
N ASP A 142 7.86 -2.02 -6.02
CA ASP A 142 7.62 -1.27 -7.25
C ASP A 142 6.66 -2.01 -8.20
N TYR A 143 6.83 -3.32 -8.40
CA TYR A 143 5.90 -4.15 -9.17
C TYR A 143 4.51 -4.25 -8.51
N GLY A 144 4.46 -4.49 -7.20
CA GLY A 144 3.21 -4.63 -6.44
C GLY A 144 2.43 -3.31 -6.35
N GLY A 145 3.14 -2.19 -6.22
CA GLY A 145 2.58 -0.85 -6.30
C GLY A 145 2.04 -0.56 -7.70
N ALA A 146 2.86 -0.72 -8.73
CA ALA A 146 2.48 -0.45 -10.11
C ALA A 146 1.27 -1.29 -10.55
N PHE A 147 1.33 -2.61 -10.44
CA PHE A 147 0.26 -3.48 -10.95
C PHE A 147 -0.86 -3.71 -9.94
N GLY A 148 -0.54 -3.98 -8.67
CA GLY A 148 -1.54 -4.28 -7.66
C GLY A 148 -2.41 -3.07 -7.33
N VAL A 149 -1.78 -1.95 -6.94
CA VAL A 149 -2.52 -0.73 -6.57
C VAL A 149 -3.24 -0.14 -7.79
N SER A 150 -2.61 -0.05 -8.95
CA SER A 150 -3.30 0.45 -10.15
C SER A 150 -4.47 -0.44 -10.55
N THR A 151 -4.36 -1.76 -10.48
CA THR A 151 -5.50 -2.62 -10.80
C THR A 151 -6.64 -2.45 -9.78
N LEU A 152 -6.33 -2.42 -8.49
CA LEU A 152 -7.34 -2.34 -7.42
C LEU A 152 -8.00 -0.97 -7.29
N PHE A 153 -7.29 0.13 -7.49
CA PHE A 153 -7.83 1.48 -7.31
C PHE A 153 -8.26 2.15 -8.61
N LEU A 154 -7.66 1.76 -9.75
CA LEU A 154 -7.91 2.40 -11.03
C LEU A 154 -8.93 1.60 -11.85
N LEU A 155 -8.81 0.27 -11.90
CA LEU A 155 -9.66 -0.59 -12.74
C LEU A 155 -10.91 -1.10 -12.02
N LEU A 156 -10.76 -1.52 -10.75
CA LEU A 156 -11.86 -2.14 -10.00
C LEU A 156 -13.03 -1.18 -9.71
N PRO A 157 -12.83 0.09 -9.28
CA PRO A 157 -13.97 0.98 -8.99
C PRO A 157 -14.83 1.32 -10.22
N PRO A 158 -14.28 1.65 -11.42
CA PRO A 158 -15.09 1.81 -12.62
C PRO A 158 -15.91 0.57 -12.96
N ILE A 159 -15.32 -0.63 -12.86
CA ILE A 159 -16.02 -1.90 -13.13
C ILE A 159 -17.15 -2.12 -12.12
N MET A 160 -16.89 -1.87 -10.83
CA MET A 160 -17.89 -2.00 -9.76
C MET A 160 -19.09 -1.08 -10.01
N VAL A 161 -18.84 0.19 -10.36
CA VAL A 161 -19.92 1.15 -10.68
C VAL A 161 -20.64 0.77 -11.98
N TRP A 162 -19.93 0.25 -12.98
CA TRP A 162 -20.54 -0.21 -14.23
C TRP A 162 -21.48 -1.40 -13.99
N LYS A 163 -21.02 -2.41 -13.24
CA LYS A 163 -21.84 -3.58 -12.87
C LYS A 163 -23.03 -3.18 -12.00
N GLN A 164 -22.85 -2.24 -11.06
CA GLN A 164 -23.95 -1.76 -10.21
C GLN A 164 -25.01 -0.97 -11.01
N ARG A 165 -24.62 -0.30 -12.11
CA ARG A 165 -25.53 0.53 -12.90
C ARG A 165 -26.19 -0.22 -14.06
N TYR A 166 -25.56 -1.27 -14.58
CA TYR A 166 -26.00 -1.98 -15.79
C TYR A 166 -26.12 -3.51 -15.62
N GLY A 167 -25.93 -4.05 -14.41
CA GLY A 167 -26.18 -5.46 -14.11
C GLY A 167 -27.67 -5.79 -13.97
N ASP A 168 -28.01 -7.06 -14.16
CA ASP A 168 -29.41 -7.57 -14.18
C ASP A 168 -30.11 -7.55 -12.81
N ASP A 169 -29.36 -7.48 -11.70
CA ASP A 169 -29.93 -7.37 -10.36
C ASP A 169 -30.30 -5.92 -10.05
N GLN A 170 -31.54 -5.55 -10.38
CA GLN A 170 -32.20 -4.28 -10.08
C GLN A 170 -32.35 -4.07 -8.56
N ALA A 171 -31.26 -3.81 -7.83
CA ALA A 171 -31.35 -3.13 -6.55
C ALA A 171 -31.59 -1.64 -6.84
N PRO A 172 -32.77 -1.08 -6.56
CA PRO A 172 -33.02 0.34 -6.79
C PRO A 172 -31.96 1.14 -6.03
N LEU A 173 -31.29 2.06 -6.73
CA LEU A 173 -30.30 2.95 -6.12
C LEU A 173 -31.00 3.77 -5.03
N THR A 174 -30.85 3.38 -3.76
CA THR A 174 -31.35 4.13 -2.59
C THR A 174 -30.75 5.53 -2.53
N THR A 175 -29.64 5.78 -3.24
CA THR A 175 -28.92 7.06 -3.25
C THR A 175 -28.70 7.57 -4.66
N LYS A 176 -28.82 8.90 -4.83
CA LYS A 176 -28.60 9.60 -6.11
C LYS A 176 -27.19 9.29 -6.64
N PRO A 177 -27.01 8.96 -7.93
CA PRO A 177 -25.72 8.61 -8.49
C PRO A 177 -24.69 9.73 -8.27
N MET A 178 -23.56 9.38 -7.64
CA MET A 178 -22.53 10.34 -7.23
C MET A 178 -21.67 10.85 -8.40
N VAL A 179 -21.64 10.13 -9.52
CA VAL A 179 -20.99 10.55 -10.76
C VAL A 179 -22.03 11.06 -11.78
N PRO A 180 -21.99 12.34 -12.18
CA PRO A 180 -23.08 12.96 -12.94
C PRO A 180 -23.18 12.49 -14.41
N PHE A 181 -22.16 11.85 -14.99
CA PHE A 181 -21.99 11.77 -16.45
C PHE A 181 -22.19 10.39 -17.13
N GLY A 182 -23.11 9.56 -16.61
CA GLY A 182 -23.58 8.43 -17.44
C GLY A 182 -22.52 7.34 -17.72
N LYS A 183 -22.62 6.70 -18.90
CA LYS A 183 -21.67 5.68 -19.41
C LYS A 183 -20.34 6.28 -19.85
N LEU A 184 -20.34 7.55 -20.28
CA LEU A 184 -19.19 8.15 -20.96
C LEU A 184 -18.04 8.46 -20.00
N THR A 185 -18.32 9.00 -18.81
CA THR A 185 -17.28 9.17 -17.78
C THR A 185 -16.74 7.85 -17.29
N LEU A 186 -17.59 6.84 -17.08
CA LEU A 186 -17.15 5.52 -16.64
C LEU A 186 -16.27 4.83 -17.70
N ALA A 187 -16.64 4.93 -18.98
CA ALA A 187 -15.83 4.42 -20.08
C ALA A 187 -14.50 5.17 -20.18
N SER A 188 -14.50 6.51 -20.08
CA SER A 188 -13.25 7.29 -20.10
C SER A 188 -12.32 6.96 -18.94
N MET A 189 -12.89 6.71 -17.74
CA MET A 189 -12.12 6.35 -16.55
C MET A 189 -11.53 4.95 -16.66
N GLY A 190 -12.29 4.00 -17.24
CA GLY A 190 -11.78 2.65 -17.55
C GLY A 190 -10.70 2.65 -18.63
N VAL A 191 -10.84 3.47 -19.68
CA VAL A 191 -9.81 3.63 -20.73
C VAL A 191 -8.56 4.32 -20.17
N ALA A 192 -8.70 5.37 -19.36
CA ALA A 192 -7.57 6.02 -18.68
C ALA A 192 -6.85 5.04 -17.73
N ALA A 193 -7.61 4.24 -16.97
CA ALA A 193 -7.03 3.23 -16.10
C ALA A 193 -6.28 2.14 -16.90
N GLY A 194 -6.87 1.65 -18.00
CA GLY A 194 -6.26 0.65 -18.86
C GLY A 194 -5.01 1.13 -19.58
N THR A 195 -5.01 2.39 -20.05
CA THR A 195 -3.85 3.02 -20.69
C THR A 195 -2.69 3.19 -19.70
N LEU A 196 -2.96 3.66 -18.48
CA LEU A 196 -1.93 3.79 -17.45
C LEU A 196 -1.31 2.44 -17.04
N ILE A 197 -2.13 1.38 -16.94
CA ILE A 197 -1.61 0.03 -16.66
C ILE A 197 -0.81 -0.50 -17.85
N ALA A 198 -1.24 -0.24 -19.08
CA ALA A 198 -0.52 -0.64 -20.29
C ALA A 198 0.83 0.10 -20.44
N GLU A 199 0.88 1.39 -20.10
CA GLU A 199 2.14 2.16 -20.06
C GLU A 199 3.09 1.61 -19.00
N GLN A 200 2.62 1.37 -17.78
CA GLN A 200 3.44 0.76 -16.72
C GLN A 200 3.91 -0.65 -17.08
N ALA A 201 3.09 -1.43 -17.81
CA ALA A 201 3.50 -2.70 -18.37
C ALA A 201 4.61 -2.53 -19.41
N LEU A 202 4.42 -1.64 -20.39
CA LEU A 202 5.39 -1.40 -21.46
C LEU A 202 6.72 -0.87 -20.93
N GLU A 203 6.72 0.03 -19.93
CA GLU A 203 7.95 0.54 -19.33
C GLU A 203 8.72 -0.57 -18.60
N LYS A 204 8.04 -1.38 -17.79
CA LYS A 204 8.70 -2.45 -17.01
C LYS A 204 9.12 -3.65 -17.88
N PHE A 205 8.35 -4.01 -18.90
CA PHE A 205 8.75 -5.05 -19.86
C PHE A 205 9.81 -4.55 -20.87
N GLY A 206 9.74 -3.29 -21.29
CA GLY A 206 10.75 -2.68 -22.17
C GLY A 206 12.11 -2.48 -21.50
N PHE A 207 12.14 -2.16 -20.21
CA PHE A 207 13.39 -2.17 -19.43
C PHE A 207 13.93 -3.59 -19.21
N ALA A 208 13.08 -4.61 -19.10
CA ALA A 208 13.51 -6.00 -18.96
C ALA A 208 14.16 -6.55 -20.25
N GLU A 209 13.69 -6.13 -21.44
CA GLU A 209 14.34 -6.53 -22.71
C GLU A 209 15.73 -5.91 -22.91
N LEU A 210 15.96 -4.70 -22.38
CA LEU A 210 17.25 -4.00 -22.50
C LEU A 210 18.35 -4.59 -21.60
N PHE A 211 17.99 -5.19 -20.47
CA PHE A 211 18.91 -5.95 -19.60
C PHE A 211 19.06 -7.43 -19.99
N SER A 212 18.21 -7.97 -20.87
CA SER A 212 18.37 -9.33 -21.41
C SER A 212 19.34 -9.41 -22.60
N ASN A 213 19.70 -8.25 -23.18
CA ASN A 213 20.63 -8.10 -24.31
C ASN A 213 21.98 -7.47 -23.90
N LEU A 214 22.29 -7.43 -22.60
CA LEU A 214 23.58 -7.02 -22.01
C LEU A 214 24.05 -8.13 -21.06
#